data_AF-A0A949CSK3-F1
#
_entry.id   AF-A0A949CSK3-F1
#
_cell.length_a   1.000
_cell.length_b   1.000
_cell.length_c   1.000
_cell.angle_alpha   90.00
_cell.angle_beta   90.00
_cell.angle_gamma   90.00
#
_symmetry.space_group_name_H-M   'P 1'
#
loop_
_entity.id
_entity.type
_entity.pdbx_description
1 polymer ?
#
loop_
_entity_poly.entity_id
_entity_poly.type
_entity_poly.pdbx_seq_one_letter_code
_entity_poly.pdbx_strand_id
1 'polypeptide(L)'
;TSPVFHEGHLYWMNDNSGIAYCAKADTGEVVYEQRMNRAGQVYASALLAGGRIYYLTRQGKTFVLAAKPEFTEIAVNELADGSLFNGSMSTDGTRILVRSDKFLYAIGE
;
A
#
# COMPACT_ATOMS: atom_id res chain seq x y z
N THR A 1 8.64 -4.77 1.75
CA THR A 1 7.48 -4.92 0.85
C THR A 1 8.00 -4.94 -0.57
N SER A 2 7.39 -5.72 -1.46
CA SER A 2 7.79 -5.68 -2.86
C SER A 2 7.32 -4.35 -3.50
N PRO A 3 8.19 -3.63 -4.22
CA PRO A 3 7.80 -2.41 -4.92
C PRO A 3 6.83 -2.70 -6.06
N VAL A 4 6.01 -1.72 -6.42
CA VAL A 4 5.25 -1.69 -7.67
C VAL A 4 5.90 -0.72 -8.64
N PHE A 5 6.00 -1.12 -9.91
CA PHE A 5 6.42 -0.25 -11.00
C PHE A 5 5.19 0.37 -11.66
N HIS A 6 5.21 1.68 -11.86
CA HIS A 6 4.18 2.41 -12.59
C HIS A 6 4.78 3.65 -13.24
N GLU A 7 4.53 3.83 -14.55
CA GLU A 7 4.93 5.02 -15.31
C GLU A 7 6.38 5.49 -15.06
N GLY A 8 7.33 4.55 -15.10
CA GLY A 8 8.76 4.85 -14.93
C GLY A 8 9.22 5.01 -13.47
N HIS A 9 8.35 4.77 -12.50
CA HIS A 9 8.65 4.94 -11.07
C HIS A 9 8.40 3.67 -10.27
N LEU A 10 9.19 3.48 -9.22
CA LEU A 10 9.03 2.43 -8.21
C LEU A 10 8.38 3.02 -6.96
N TYR A 11 7.35 2.36 -6.46
CA TYR A 11 6.64 2.74 -5.24
C TYR A 11 6.69 1.61 -4.23
N TRP A 12 7.10 1.90 -3.00
CA TRP A 12 7.09 0.93 -1.91
C TRP A 12 6.93 1.61 -0.56
N MET A 13 6.65 0.82 0.47
CA MET A 13 6.67 1.28 1.86
C MET A 13 7.65 0.45 2.66
N ASN A 14 8.51 1.09 3.44
CA ASN A 14 9.43 0.39 4.31
C ASN A 14 8.68 -0.31 5.45
N ASP A 15 9.06 -1.57 5.68
CA ASP A 15 8.35 -2.54 6.51
C ASP A 15 8.24 -2.12 7.98
N ASN A 16 9.28 -1.45 8.49
CA ASN A 16 9.38 -1.12 9.91
C ASN A 16 9.27 0.38 10.18
N SER A 17 9.73 1.23 9.25
CA SER A 17 9.74 2.67 9.47
C SER A 17 8.42 3.34 9.08
N GLY A 18 7.55 2.66 8.30
CA GLY A 18 6.30 3.22 7.82
C GLY A 18 6.52 4.41 6.88
N ILE A 19 7.62 4.40 6.13
CA ILE A 19 7.97 5.45 5.17
C ILE A 19 7.58 4.97 3.78
N ALA A 20 6.75 5.75 3.08
CA ALA A 20 6.43 5.56 1.68
C ALA A 20 7.49 6.22 0.80
N TYR A 21 7.93 5.52 -0.23
CA TYR A 21 8.92 5.98 -1.18
C TYR A 21 8.33 5.99 -2.60
N CYS A 22 8.83 6.93 -3.40
CA CYS A 22 8.80 6.89 -4.85
C CYS A 22 10.20 7.15 -5.36
N ALA A 23 10.68 6.34 -6.30
CA ALA A 23 11.96 6.57 -6.96
C ALA A 23 11.83 6.39 -8.47
N LYS A 24 12.65 7.08 -9.25
CA LYS A 24 12.79 6.81 -10.69
C LYS A 24 13.35 5.40 -10.89
N ALA A 25 12.73 4.62 -11.76
CA ALA A 25 13.09 3.22 -11.94
C ALA A 25 14.42 3.01 -12.68
N ASP A 26 14.81 3.96 -13.51
CA ASP A 26 16.04 3.93 -14.33
C ASP A 26 17.28 4.40 -13.57
N THR A 27 17.13 5.39 -12.69
CA THR A 27 18.26 5.97 -11.93
C THR A 27 18.29 5.59 -10.46
N GLY A 28 17.16 5.15 -9.89
CA GLY A 28 17.01 4.95 -8.45
C GLY A 28 16.90 6.25 -7.64
N GLU A 29 16.85 7.41 -8.29
CA GLU A 29 16.70 8.71 -7.62
C GLU A 29 15.36 8.77 -6.87
N VAL A 30 15.41 9.03 -5.56
CA VAL A 30 14.23 9.18 -4.72
C VAL A 30 13.52 10.49 -5.05
N VAL A 31 12.28 10.39 -5.53
CA VAL A 31 11.39 11.51 -5.84
C VAL A 31 10.67 12.00 -4.58
N TYR A 32 10.20 11.07 -3.75
CA TYR A 32 9.71 11.41 -2.42
C TYR A 32 10.02 10.31 -1.41
N GLU A 33 10.16 10.74 -0.16
CA GLU A 33 10.28 9.91 1.03
C GLU A 33 9.37 10.49 2.11
N GLN A 34 8.26 9.82 2.42
CA GLN A 34 7.24 10.36 3.32
C GLN A 34 6.91 9.39 4.46
N ARG A 35 7.09 9.86 5.70
CA ARG A 35 6.67 9.12 6.89
C ARG A 35 5.15 9.13 7.01
N MET A 36 4.56 7.94 7.09
CA MET A 36 3.12 7.76 7.24
C MET A 36 2.72 7.75 8.72
N ASN A 37 1.68 8.50 9.05
CA ASN A 37 1.25 8.67 10.42
C ASN A 37 0.70 7.37 11.02
N ARG A 38 1.29 6.91 12.13
CA ARG A 38 0.87 5.71 12.87
C ARG A 38 0.69 4.49 11.94
N ALA A 39 1.64 4.25 11.03
CA ALA A 39 1.55 3.10 10.12
C ALA A 39 1.75 1.76 10.85
N GLY A 40 2.61 1.72 11.88
CA GLY A 40 3.00 0.45 12.47
C GLY A 40 3.81 -0.38 11.48
N GLN A 41 3.68 -1.71 11.55
CA GLN A 41 4.45 -2.61 10.70
C GLN A 41 3.72 -2.86 9.38
N VAL A 42 4.45 -2.83 8.28
CA VAL A 42 3.94 -3.15 6.94
C VAL A 42 4.60 -4.45 6.48
N TYR A 43 3.79 -5.41 6.07
CA TYR A 43 4.29 -6.72 5.62
C TYR A 43 3.73 -7.11 4.25
N ALA A 44 2.48 -6.74 3.97
CA ALA A 44 1.86 -6.88 2.67
C ALA A 44 2.63 -6.07 1.60
N SER A 45 2.71 -6.61 0.39
CA SER A 45 3.23 -5.85 -0.76
C SER A 45 2.26 -4.75 -1.16
N ALA A 46 2.80 -3.71 -1.81
CA ALA A 46 1.99 -2.65 -2.39
C ALA A 46 1.08 -3.21 -3.50
N LEU A 47 -0.12 -2.66 -3.63
CA LEU A 47 -1.02 -2.95 -4.75
C LEU A 47 -1.23 -1.68 -5.57
N LEU A 48 -1.06 -1.77 -6.89
CA LEU A 48 -1.51 -0.75 -7.84
C LEU A 48 -2.88 -1.16 -8.38
N ALA A 49 -3.90 -0.32 -8.18
CA ALA A 49 -5.23 -0.51 -8.75
C ALA A 49 -5.91 0.85 -8.99
N GLY A 50 -6.53 1.03 -10.17
CA GLY A 50 -7.29 2.24 -10.48
C GLY A 50 -6.52 3.56 -10.33
N GLY A 51 -5.24 3.58 -10.68
CA GLY A 51 -4.38 4.77 -10.55
C GLY A 51 -3.99 5.12 -9.10
N ARG A 52 -4.14 4.17 -8.18
CA ARG A 52 -3.84 4.34 -6.75
C ARG A 52 -2.91 3.23 -6.26
N ILE A 53 -2.06 3.58 -5.30
CA ILE A 53 -1.19 2.65 -4.58
C ILE A 53 -1.77 2.40 -3.20
N TYR A 54 -1.93 1.13 -2.84
CA TYR A 54 -2.46 0.70 -1.56
C TYR A 54 -1.38 0.02 -0.73
N TYR A 55 -1.22 0.48 0.51
CA TYR A 55 -0.30 -0.10 1.48
C TYR A 55 -1.06 -0.59 2.70
N LEU A 56 -1.08 -1.90 2.92
CA LEU A 56 -1.74 -2.54 4.05
C LEU A 56 -0.75 -2.84 5.17
N THR A 57 -1.01 -2.29 6.34
CA THR A 57 -0.25 -2.57 7.56
C THR A 57 -0.75 -3.87 8.18
N ARG A 58 0.08 -4.50 9.01
CA ARG A 58 -0.28 -5.75 9.71
C ARG A 58 -1.46 -5.61 10.66
N GLN A 59 -1.76 -4.38 11.10
CA GLN A 59 -2.88 -4.06 11.99
C GLN A 59 -4.17 -3.69 11.23
N GLY A 60 -4.20 -3.85 9.89
CA GLY A 60 -5.42 -3.64 9.10
C GLY A 60 -5.62 -2.19 8.64
N LYS A 61 -4.66 -1.29 8.89
CA LYS A 61 -4.69 0.07 8.37
C LYS A 61 -4.22 0.07 6.91
N THR A 62 -4.97 0.72 6.03
CA THR A 62 -4.64 0.82 4.60
C THR A 62 -4.45 2.28 4.22
N PHE A 63 -3.25 2.63 3.76
CA PHE A 63 -2.96 3.93 3.17
C PHE A 63 -3.19 3.86 1.66
N VAL A 64 -3.89 4.86 1.12
CA VAL A 64 -4.19 4.97 -0.31
C VAL A 64 -3.50 6.22 -0.84
N LEU A 65 -2.51 6.05 -1.71
CA LEU A 65 -1.79 7.14 -2.36
C LEU A 65 -2.15 7.24 -3.84
N ALA A 66 -2.03 8.43 -4.43
CA ALA A 66 -2.05 8.57 -5.88
C ALA A 66 -0.81 7.91 -6.50
N ALA A 67 -0.98 7.18 -7.61
CA ALA A 67 0.13 6.55 -8.33
C ALA A 67 0.83 7.55 -9.27
N LYS A 68 1.48 8.56 -8.70
CA LYS A 68 2.20 9.62 -9.45
C LYS A 68 3.48 10.03 -8.73
N PRO A 69 4.47 10.64 -9.40
CA PRO A 69 5.74 11.05 -8.79
C PRO A 69 5.61 12.33 -7.93
N GLU A 70 4.57 12.39 -7.11
CA GLU A 70 4.27 13.47 -6.18
C GLU A 70 3.50 12.84 -5.01
N PHE A 71 3.96 13.06 -3.78
CA PHE A 71 3.27 12.50 -2.63
C PHE A 71 1.86 13.09 -2.52
N THR A 72 0.84 12.22 -2.56
CA THR A 72 -0.56 12.62 -2.37
C THR A 72 -1.29 11.47 -1.67
N GLU A 73 -1.56 11.63 -0.38
CA GLU A 73 -2.45 10.72 0.37
C GLU A 73 -3.90 11.02 0.02
N ILE A 74 -4.59 10.03 -0.54
CA ILE A 74 -6.00 10.12 -0.94
C ILE A 74 -6.90 9.77 0.23
N ALA A 75 -6.56 8.70 0.94
CA ALA A 75 -7.37 8.19 2.04
C ALA A 75 -6.55 7.29 2.97
N VAL A 76 -7.10 7.11 4.18
CA VAL A 76 -6.68 6.11 5.14
C VAL A 76 -7.90 5.35 5.60
N ASN A 77 -7.87 4.03 5.44
CA ASN A 77 -8.95 3.12 5.84
C ASN A 77 -8.45 2.16 6.91
N GLU A 78 -9.37 1.57 7.68
CA GLU A 78 -9.02 0.59 8.71
C GLU A 78 -10.02 -0.57 8.72
N LEU A 79 -9.49 -1.79 8.72
CA LEU A 79 -10.21 -3.02 8.97
C LEU A 79 -9.75 -3.58 10.31
N ALA A 80 -10.67 -3.82 11.23
CA ALA A 80 -10.36 -4.36 12.54
C ALA A 80 -11.24 -5.57 12.87
N ASP A 81 -10.62 -6.75 12.86
CA ASP A 81 -11.23 -8.02 13.33
C ASP A 81 -10.45 -8.67 14.48
N GLY A 82 -9.50 -7.92 15.04
CA GLY A 82 -8.59 -8.39 16.08
C GLY A 82 -7.60 -9.45 15.62
N SER A 83 -7.36 -9.61 14.32
CA SER A 83 -6.34 -10.49 13.75
C SER A 83 -5.30 -9.73 12.94
N LEU A 84 -4.31 -10.43 12.38
CA LEU A 84 -3.24 -9.83 11.60
C LEU A 84 -3.51 -9.91 10.10
N PHE A 85 -2.98 -8.94 9.38
CA PHE A 85 -3.06 -8.82 7.92
C PHE A 85 -1.68 -9.09 7.32
N ASN A 86 -1.38 -10.36 7.06
CA ASN A 86 -0.08 -10.78 6.51
C ASN A 86 -0.10 -11.00 4.98
N GLY A 87 -1.29 -11.05 4.37
CA GLY A 87 -1.45 -11.28 2.93
C GLY A 87 -1.36 -9.99 2.12
N SER A 88 -0.70 -10.04 0.96
CA SER A 88 -0.77 -8.94 -0.02
C SER A 88 -2.19 -8.81 -0.56
N MET A 89 -2.65 -7.57 -0.76
CA MET A 89 -3.95 -7.32 -1.37
C MET A 89 -3.94 -7.75 -2.85
N SER A 90 -5.11 -8.10 -3.36
CA SER A 90 -5.30 -8.40 -4.77
C SER A 90 -6.60 -7.78 -5.27
N THR A 91 -6.89 -7.90 -6.56
CA THR A 91 -8.13 -7.39 -7.15
C THR A 91 -8.70 -8.37 -8.15
N ASP A 92 -10.03 -8.45 -8.22
CA ASP A 92 -10.76 -9.17 -9.27
C ASP A 92 -11.15 -8.28 -10.46
N GLY A 93 -10.64 -7.04 -10.50
CA GLY A 93 -10.95 -6.03 -11.51
C GLY A 93 -12.02 -5.03 -11.06
N THR A 94 -12.89 -5.40 -10.12
CA THR A 94 -13.97 -4.55 -9.58
C THR A 94 -13.78 -4.23 -8.11
N ARG A 95 -13.22 -5.19 -7.37
CA ARG A 95 -13.08 -5.14 -5.91
C ARG A 95 -11.63 -5.39 -5.51
N ILE A 96 -11.26 -4.82 -4.37
CA ILE A 96 -10.02 -5.15 -3.68
C ILE A 96 -10.31 -6.28 -2.70
N LEU A 97 -9.51 -7.34 -2.78
CA LEU A 97 -9.55 -8.49 -1.89
C LEU A 97 -8.47 -8.33 -0.83
N VAL A 98 -8.87 -8.41 0.44
CA VAL A 98 -7.98 -8.27 1.59
C VAL A 98 -8.13 -9.49 2.48
N ARG A 99 -7.03 -10.17 2.81
CA ARG A 99 -7.04 -11.34 3.71
C ARG A 99 -6.46 -10.97 5.07
N SER A 100 -7.24 -11.18 6.13
CA SER A 100 -6.74 -11.28 7.50
C SER A 100 -6.50 -12.75 7.87
N ASP A 101 -6.04 -13.02 9.08
CA ASP A 101 -5.93 -14.39 9.56
C ASP A 101 -7.29 -15.06 9.84
N LYS A 102 -8.40 -14.29 9.83
CA LYS A 102 -9.76 -14.78 10.05
C LYS A 102 -10.67 -14.71 8.84
N PHE A 103 -10.59 -13.66 8.04
CA PHE A 103 -11.57 -13.35 7.00
C PHE A 103 -10.90 -13.00 5.66
N LEU A 104 -11.69 -13.16 4.59
CA LEU A 104 -11.43 -12.56 3.29
C LEU A 104 -12.47 -11.47 3.07
N TYR A 105 -12.01 -10.23 2.97
CA TYR A 105 -12.83 -9.06 2.68
C TYR A 105 -12.83 -8.79 1.18
N ALA A 106 -13.99 -8.37 0.66
CA ALA A 106 -14.11 -7.80 -0.68
C ALA A 106 -14.63 -6.36 -0.54
N ILE A 107 -13.86 -5.39 -1.05
CA ILE A 107 -14.13 -3.96 -0.92
C ILE A 107 -14.31 -3.37 -2.31
N GLY A 108 -15.47 -2.79 -2.57
CA GLY A 108 -15.90 -2.29 -3.88
C GLY A 108 -17.24 -2.90 -4.30
N GLU A 109 -17.73 -2.48 -5.46
CA GLU A 109 -18.97 -2.98 -6.08
C GLU A 109 -18.68 -3.79 -7.33
#